data_AF-A0A453LEJ1-F1
#
_entry.id   AF-A0A453LEJ1-F1
#
_cell.length_a   1.000
_cell.length_b   1.000
_cell.length_c   1.000
_cell.angle_alpha   90.00
_cell.angle_beta   90.00
_cell.angle_gamma   90.00
#
_symmetry.space_group_name_H-M   'P 1'
#
loop_
_entity.id
_entity.type
_entity.pdbx_description
1 polymer ?
#
loop_
_entity_poly.entity_id
_entity_poly.type
_entity_poly.pdbx_seq_one_letter_code
_entity_poly.pdbx_strand_id
1 'polypeptide(L)'
;MHMMGSYLRPGKRKGNLRDLIRAHMLNVDEDNYKEAVESSYKVSVTPGISDEIRQIIDDSSSEVNFSSSDFWVLVASLKEFIANEGNGELPLEGTIPDMTSLTEYYVSLQKIYQAKAESDCLAIEHRVKSILRRIGRDPDSISRACIKTFCKNTRKLKVCRYRSMEEEFSSPVLSEVKKYFADEDSCFAMNFYVLLRAVDRLAANYSRLPGIFDSEIGEDVPRLKEAAVSVLSDMGLKGSSLSEDLIAEVCRFAGAEIHPVAAFIGGVASQEVIKLVTKQFVPLNGTFIFNGIDLKSQVLAL
;
A
#
# COMPACT_ATOMS: atom_id res chain seq x y z
N MET A 1 10.09 -13.72 -44.47
CA MET A 1 9.97 -14.66 -43.33
C MET A 1 9.25 -13.95 -42.18
N HIS A 2 7.98 -13.62 -42.41
CA HIS A 2 7.05 -13.09 -41.41
C HIS A 2 6.12 -14.24 -41.00
N MET A 3 5.66 -14.23 -39.75
CA MET A 3 4.75 -15.22 -39.12
C MET A 3 5.38 -16.55 -38.68
N MET A 4 6.02 -16.57 -37.50
CA MET A 4 5.99 -17.74 -36.60
C MET A 4 6.28 -17.36 -35.13
N GLY A 5 6.02 -16.11 -34.73
CA GLY A 5 6.37 -15.63 -33.39
C GLY A 5 5.29 -15.85 -32.33
N SER A 6 4.01 -15.99 -32.69
CA SER A 6 2.89 -15.70 -31.79
C SER A 6 2.23 -16.88 -31.06
N TYR A 7 2.52 -18.14 -31.40
CA TYR A 7 1.75 -19.32 -30.91
C TYR A 7 2.47 -20.30 -29.96
N LEU A 8 3.51 -19.88 -29.23
CA LEU A 8 4.15 -20.75 -28.25
C LEU A 8 3.67 -20.43 -26.83
N ARG A 9 3.19 -21.46 -26.11
CA ARG A 9 2.79 -21.36 -24.69
C ARG A 9 3.95 -20.76 -23.87
N PRO A 10 3.69 -19.88 -22.88
CA PRO A 10 4.72 -19.14 -22.15
C PRO A 10 5.85 -20.02 -21.59
N GLY A 11 5.54 -21.21 -21.08
CA GLY A 11 6.53 -22.15 -20.55
C GLY A 11 7.50 -22.73 -21.60
N LYS A 12 7.04 -22.99 -22.83
CA LYS A 12 7.91 -23.51 -23.91
C LYS A 12 8.82 -22.42 -24.50
N ARG A 13 8.38 -21.14 -24.51
CA ARG A 13 9.26 -20.01 -24.88
C ARG A 13 10.39 -19.79 -23.87
N LYS A 14 10.11 -19.95 -22.56
CA LYS A 14 11.09 -19.79 -21.48
C LYS A 14 12.25 -20.78 -21.58
N GLY A 15 11.95 -22.07 -21.79
CA GLY A 15 12.97 -23.10 -22.00
C GLY A 15 13.83 -22.80 -23.23
N ASN A 16 13.19 -22.53 -24.37
CA ASN A 16 13.88 -22.28 -25.63
C ASN A 16 14.80 -21.05 -25.60
N LEU A 17 14.41 -19.94 -24.96
CA LEU A 17 15.28 -18.76 -24.86
C LEU A 17 16.47 -19.03 -23.93
N ARG A 18 16.23 -19.69 -22.79
CA ARG A 18 17.30 -20.05 -21.83
C ARG A 18 18.34 -20.96 -22.49
N ASP A 19 17.88 -21.96 -23.22
CA ASP A 19 18.75 -22.91 -23.90
C ASP A 19 19.49 -22.26 -25.07
N LEU A 20 18.85 -21.31 -25.77
CA LEU A 20 19.51 -20.50 -26.80
C LEU A 20 20.62 -19.62 -26.23
N ILE A 21 20.39 -18.95 -25.09
CA ILE A 21 21.43 -18.16 -24.42
C ILE A 21 22.60 -19.06 -24.00
N ARG A 22 22.31 -20.23 -23.40
CA ARG A 22 23.34 -21.21 -23.00
C ARG A 22 24.13 -21.77 -24.17
N ALA A 23 23.50 -21.97 -25.32
CA ALA A 23 24.17 -22.49 -26.51
C ALA A 23 25.23 -21.52 -27.06
N HIS A 24 25.15 -20.22 -26.74
CA HIS A 24 26.13 -19.21 -27.14
C HIS A 24 27.19 -18.94 -26.06
N MET A 25 27.07 -19.57 -24.88
CA MET A 25 28.06 -19.47 -23.82
C MET A 25 29.25 -20.36 -24.17
N LEU A 26 30.43 -19.75 -24.33
CA LEU A 26 31.64 -20.46 -24.78
C LEU A 26 32.40 -21.09 -23.60
N ASN A 27 32.40 -20.41 -22.46
CA ASN A 27 33.10 -20.84 -21.25
C ASN A 27 32.13 -20.90 -20.06
N VAL A 28 32.42 -21.78 -19.09
CA VAL A 28 31.58 -21.97 -17.90
C VAL A 28 31.61 -20.74 -16.98
N ASP A 29 32.66 -19.92 -17.06
CA ASP A 29 32.90 -18.78 -16.17
C ASP A 29 32.42 -17.43 -16.75
N GLU A 30 31.51 -17.46 -17.73
CA GLU A 30 30.91 -16.24 -18.30
C GLU A 30 29.72 -15.76 -17.45
N ASP A 31 30.02 -14.99 -16.41
CA ASP A 31 29.02 -14.53 -15.43
C ASP A 31 27.91 -13.66 -16.07
N ASN A 32 28.20 -12.92 -17.13
CA ASN A 32 27.19 -12.18 -17.91
C ASN A 32 26.15 -13.11 -18.56
N TYR A 33 26.54 -14.28 -19.07
CA TYR A 33 25.63 -15.28 -19.62
C TYR A 33 24.82 -15.96 -18.51
N LYS A 34 25.43 -16.20 -17.33
CA LYS A 34 24.71 -16.73 -16.15
C LYS A 34 23.62 -15.75 -15.71
N GLU A 35 23.94 -14.46 -15.58
CA GLU A 35 22.98 -13.40 -15.26
C GLU A 35 21.85 -13.30 -16.30
N ALA A 36 22.19 -13.39 -17.60
CA ALA A 36 21.22 -13.36 -18.69
C ALA A 36 20.26 -14.57 -18.63
N VAL A 37 20.78 -15.76 -18.33
CA VAL A 37 19.99 -16.98 -18.12
C VAL A 37 19.03 -16.83 -16.94
N GLU A 38 19.51 -16.31 -15.80
CA GLU A 38 18.70 -16.09 -14.61
C GLU A 38 17.62 -15.03 -14.82
N SER A 39 17.92 -13.97 -15.57
CA SER A 39 16.98 -12.90 -15.89
C SER A 39 16.11 -13.16 -17.13
N SER A 40 16.32 -14.28 -17.86
CA SER A 40 15.62 -14.59 -19.12
C SER A 40 14.09 -14.60 -19.01
N TYR A 41 13.55 -14.90 -17.82
CA TYR A 41 12.11 -14.87 -17.56
C TYR A 41 11.50 -13.47 -17.74
N LYS A 42 12.28 -12.39 -17.54
CA LYS A 42 11.82 -11.00 -17.67
C LYS A 42 11.36 -10.67 -19.08
N VAL A 43 11.91 -11.32 -20.11
CA VAL A 43 11.50 -11.16 -21.52
C VAL A 43 10.09 -11.70 -21.77
N SER A 44 9.61 -12.61 -20.92
CA SER A 44 8.26 -13.15 -20.99
C SER A 44 7.24 -12.35 -20.18
N VAL A 45 7.68 -11.37 -19.38
CA VAL A 45 6.79 -10.47 -18.65
C VAL A 45 6.27 -9.46 -19.64
N THR A 46 4.95 -9.45 -19.85
CA THR A 46 4.31 -8.44 -20.70
C THR A 46 4.51 -7.08 -20.04
N PRO A 47 5.17 -6.12 -20.72
CA PRO A 47 5.20 -4.74 -20.26
C PRO A 47 3.78 -4.23 -20.07
N GLY A 48 3.55 -3.45 -19.02
CA GLY A 48 2.25 -2.85 -18.82
C GLY A 48 2.15 -2.03 -17.54
N ILE A 49 1.06 -1.29 -17.48
CA ILE A 49 0.63 -0.51 -16.33
C ILE A 49 -0.11 -1.45 -15.37
N SER A 50 0.31 -1.49 -14.11
CA SER A 50 -0.39 -2.29 -13.08
C SER A 50 -1.80 -1.76 -12.83
N ASP A 51 -2.70 -2.63 -12.38
CA ASP A 51 -4.10 -2.24 -12.13
C ASP A 51 -4.22 -1.15 -11.07
N GLU A 52 -3.33 -1.13 -10.07
CA GLU A 52 -3.27 -0.06 -9.07
C GLU A 52 -2.97 1.31 -9.71
N ILE A 53 -2.01 1.38 -10.64
CA ILE A 53 -1.66 2.63 -11.31
C ILE A 53 -2.77 3.03 -12.28
N ARG A 54 -3.42 2.07 -12.96
CA ARG A 54 -4.61 2.33 -13.78
C ARG A 54 -5.73 2.94 -12.95
N GLN A 55 -6.03 2.40 -11.78
CA GLN A 55 -7.04 2.95 -10.88
C GLN A 55 -6.75 4.40 -10.49
N ILE A 56 -5.47 4.75 -10.26
CA ILE A 56 -5.07 6.13 -9.96
C ILE A 56 -5.26 7.04 -11.20
N ILE A 57 -4.89 6.57 -12.39
CA ILE A 57 -5.02 7.33 -13.64
C ILE A 57 -6.48 7.54 -14.04
N ASP A 58 -7.33 6.54 -13.79
CA ASP A 58 -8.75 6.57 -14.11
C ASP A 58 -9.61 7.13 -12.97
N ASP A 59 -8.98 7.56 -11.87
CA ASP A 59 -9.67 8.18 -10.76
C ASP A 59 -10.35 9.49 -11.17
N SER A 60 -11.55 9.74 -10.67
CA SER A 60 -12.27 11.01 -10.87
C SER A 60 -11.46 12.25 -10.46
N SER A 61 -10.54 12.13 -9.49
CA SER A 61 -9.67 13.22 -9.05
C SER A 61 -8.65 13.64 -10.12
N SER A 62 -8.45 12.83 -11.16
CA SER A 62 -7.66 13.20 -12.34
C SER A 62 -8.38 14.17 -13.27
N GLU A 63 -9.68 14.38 -13.09
CA GLU A 63 -10.44 15.46 -13.75
C GLU A 63 -10.20 16.78 -13.01
N VAL A 64 -9.06 17.39 -13.32
CA VAL A 64 -8.54 18.51 -12.56
C VAL A 64 -9.26 19.84 -12.83
N ASN A 65 -9.35 20.66 -11.77
CA ASN A 65 -9.85 22.03 -11.79
C ASN A 65 -8.91 22.95 -10.98
N PHE A 66 -9.27 24.22 -10.83
CA PHE A 66 -8.44 25.22 -10.13
C PHE A 66 -8.05 24.83 -8.70
N SER A 67 -8.89 24.06 -7.99
CA SER A 67 -8.65 23.64 -6.60
C SER A 67 -7.89 22.31 -6.46
N SER A 68 -7.62 21.62 -7.57
CA SER A 68 -6.92 20.33 -7.56
C SER A 68 -5.49 20.46 -7.06
N SER A 69 -5.04 19.47 -6.30
CA SER A 69 -3.66 19.40 -5.79
C SER A 69 -2.67 19.12 -6.92
N ASP A 70 -1.40 19.50 -6.69
CA ASP A 70 -0.31 19.29 -7.66
C ASP A 70 -0.13 17.82 -8.04
N PHE A 71 -0.36 16.91 -7.09
CA PHE A 71 -0.32 15.48 -7.34
C PHE A 71 -1.33 15.07 -8.42
N TRP A 72 -2.58 15.53 -8.33
CA TRP A 72 -3.61 15.18 -9.31
C TRP A 72 -3.39 15.86 -10.67
N VAL A 73 -2.80 17.06 -10.69
CA VAL A 73 -2.34 17.69 -11.94
C VAL A 73 -1.25 16.84 -12.61
N LEU A 74 -0.30 16.30 -11.83
CA LEU A 74 0.72 15.38 -12.34
C LEU A 74 0.10 14.07 -12.86
N VAL A 75 -0.87 13.49 -12.15
CA VAL A 75 -1.60 12.29 -12.62
C VAL A 75 -2.38 12.57 -13.90
N ALA A 76 -3.05 13.71 -14.01
CA ALA A 76 -3.74 14.12 -15.24
C ALA A 76 -2.75 14.28 -16.41
N SER A 77 -1.58 14.88 -16.17
CA SER A 77 -0.52 15.00 -17.18
C SER A 77 0.04 13.63 -17.62
N LEU A 78 0.13 12.67 -16.68
CA LEU A 78 0.54 11.30 -16.94
C LEU A 78 -0.49 10.58 -17.81
N LYS A 79 -1.79 10.74 -17.51
CA LYS A 79 -2.89 10.19 -18.32
C LYS A 79 -2.79 10.66 -19.76
N GLU A 80 -2.60 11.96 -19.96
CA GLU A 80 -2.43 12.55 -21.28
C GLU A 80 -1.13 12.08 -21.95
N PHE A 81 -0.03 11.90 -21.22
CA PHE A 81 1.23 11.36 -21.76
C PHE A 81 1.07 9.95 -22.29
N ILE A 82 0.44 9.06 -21.50
CA ILE A 82 0.21 7.65 -21.87
C ILE A 82 -0.57 7.55 -23.18
N ALA A 83 -1.60 8.39 -23.35
CA ALA A 83 -2.45 8.39 -24.54
C ALA A 83 -1.76 8.93 -25.81
N ASN A 84 -0.64 9.64 -25.66
CA ASN A 84 0.04 10.34 -26.75
C ASN A 84 1.50 9.89 -26.87
N GLU A 85 2.47 10.59 -26.26
CA GLU A 85 3.90 10.32 -26.42
C GLU A 85 4.34 8.98 -25.81
N GLY A 86 3.60 8.49 -24.82
CA GLY A 86 3.89 7.25 -24.09
C GLY A 86 3.52 5.98 -24.84
N ASN A 87 2.74 6.04 -25.92
CA ASN A 87 2.26 4.86 -26.67
C ASN A 87 1.63 3.78 -25.77
N GLY A 88 0.84 4.19 -24.77
CA GLY A 88 0.21 3.30 -23.80
C GLY A 88 1.09 2.90 -22.60
N GLU A 89 2.30 3.44 -22.49
CA GLU A 89 3.24 3.15 -21.40
C GLU A 89 3.54 4.37 -20.51
N LEU A 90 4.01 4.08 -19.30
CA LEU A 90 4.50 5.07 -18.33
C LEU A 90 5.86 5.64 -18.77
N PRO A 91 6.19 6.89 -18.37
CA PRO A 91 7.51 7.46 -18.64
C PRO A 91 8.62 6.59 -18.05
N LEU A 92 9.77 6.56 -18.72
CA LEU A 92 10.88 5.74 -18.29
C LEU A 92 11.52 6.28 -17.00
N GLU A 93 11.84 5.39 -16.05
CA GLU A 93 12.55 5.76 -14.80
C GLU A 93 14.00 6.23 -15.08
N GLY A 94 14.60 5.70 -16.16
CA GLY A 94 15.93 6.07 -16.64
C GLY A 94 17.09 5.38 -15.94
N THR A 95 16.81 4.59 -14.90
CA THR A 95 17.81 3.74 -14.22
C THR A 95 17.76 2.31 -14.73
N ILE A 96 18.92 1.66 -14.78
CA ILE A 96 19.07 0.24 -15.07
C ILE A 96 19.76 -0.43 -13.87
N PRO A 97 19.42 -1.69 -13.54
CA PRO A 97 20.15 -2.44 -12.51
C PRO A 97 21.60 -2.66 -12.92
N ASP A 98 22.45 -2.97 -11.94
CA ASP A 98 23.81 -3.42 -12.21
C ASP A 98 23.82 -4.73 -13.01
N MET A 99 24.86 -4.92 -13.83
CA MET A 99 25.05 -6.14 -14.63
C MET A 99 26.52 -6.35 -14.97
N THR A 100 26.93 -7.61 -15.09
CA THR A 100 28.28 -7.96 -15.53
C THR A 100 28.48 -7.56 -16.99
N SER A 101 29.27 -6.50 -17.19
CA SER A 101 29.51 -5.89 -18.50
C SER A 101 30.85 -5.15 -18.50
N LEU A 102 31.39 -4.89 -19.69
CA LEU A 102 32.40 -3.85 -19.84
C LEU A 102 31.83 -2.49 -19.44
N THR A 103 32.64 -1.67 -18.77
CA THR A 103 32.24 -0.33 -18.29
C THR A 103 31.70 0.52 -19.43
N GLU A 104 32.31 0.48 -20.61
CA GLU A 104 31.90 1.26 -21.77
C GLU A 104 30.48 0.91 -22.25
N TYR A 105 30.15 -0.39 -22.29
CA TYR A 105 28.81 -0.86 -22.68
C TYR A 105 27.76 -0.53 -21.64
N TYR A 106 28.07 -0.70 -20.36
CA TYR A 106 27.17 -0.34 -19.27
C TYR A 106 26.84 1.16 -19.28
N VAL A 107 27.87 2.01 -19.38
CA VAL A 107 27.71 3.48 -19.44
C VAL A 107 26.93 3.90 -20.68
N SER A 108 27.20 3.30 -21.84
CA SER A 108 26.48 3.61 -23.09
C SER A 108 25.01 3.24 -22.98
N LEU A 109 24.69 2.05 -22.44
CA LEU A 109 23.32 1.61 -22.21
C LEU A 109 22.61 2.52 -21.20
N GLN A 110 23.27 2.87 -20.09
CA GLN A 110 22.72 3.76 -19.08
C GLN A 110 22.37 5.13 -19.68
N LYS A 111 23.22 5.70 -20.53
CA LYS A 111 22.96 6.98 -21.22
C LYS A 111 21.73 6.92 -22.11
N ILE A 112 21.47 5.81 -22.79
CA ILE A 112 20.27 5.63 -23.63
C ILE A 112 19.00 5.72 -22.77
N TYR A 113 18.97 5.01 -21.63
CA TYR A 113 17.83 5.03 -20.71
C TYR A 113 17.64 6.43 -20.08
N GLN A 114 18.72 7.08 -19.68
CA GLN A 114 18.67 8.44 -19.13
C GLN A 114 18.16 9.46 -20.17
N ALA A 115 18.61 9.36 -21.43
CA ALA A 115 18.17 10.25 -22.49
C ALA A 115 16.67 10.08 -22.79
N LYS A 116 16.16 8.84 -22.83
CA LYS A 116 14.73 8.59 -23.01
C LYS A 116 13.92 9.10 -21.81
N ALA A 117 14.37 8.85 -20.57
CA ALA A 117 13.69 9.35 -19.38
C ALA A 117 13.64 10.89 -19.33
N GLU A 118 14.70 11.57 -19.77
CA GLU A 118 14.70 13.03 -19.87
C GLU A 118 13.72 13.52 -20.95
N SER A 119 13.68 12.86 -22.11
CA SER A 119 12.70 13.16 -23.16
C SER A 119 11.26 12.98 -22.69
N ASP A 120 10.97 11.91 -21.93
CA ASP A 120 9.63 11.65 -21.38
C ASP A 120 9.26 12.69 -20.32
N CYS A 121 10.22 13.06 -19.47
CA CYS A 121 10.03 14.10 -18.46
C CYS A 121 9.71 15.46 -19.09
N LEU A 122 10.35 15.81 -20.21
CA LEU A 122 10.06 17.05 -20.94
C LEU A 122 8.65 17.04 -21.54
N ALA A 123 8.20 15.90 -22.08
CA ALA A 123 6.83 15.75 -22.59
C ALA A 123 5.80 15.93 -21.47
N ILE A 124 6.02 15.31 -20.30
CA ILE A 124 5.16 15.50 -19.13
C ILE A 124 5.19 16.97 -18.65
N GLU A 125 6.36 17.61 -18.61
CA GLU A 125 6.47 19.02 -18.22
C GLU A 125 5.60 19.93 -19.12
N HIS A 126 5.62 19.69 -20.44
CA HIS A 126 4.77 20.43 -21.36
C HIS A 126 3.28 20.24 -21.06
N ARG A 127 2.87 19.00 -20.75
CA ARG A 127 1.48 18.69 -20.38
C ARG A 127 1.06 19.33 -19.07
N VAL A 128 1.90 19.26 -18.04
CA VAL A 128 1.67 19.93 -16.75
C VAL A 128 1.42 21.42 -16.98
N LYS A 129 2.29 22.09 -17.75
CA LYS A 129 2.15 23.52 -18.08
C LYS A 129 0.86 23.82 -18.84
N SER A 130 0.50 22.98 -19.82
CA SER A 130 -0.74 23.11 -20.58
C SER A 130 -1.98 22.97 -19.69
N ILE A 131 -2.00 21.96 -18.81
CA ILE A 131 -3.09 21.71 -17.88
C ILE A 131 -3.23 22.85 -16.88
N LEU A 132 -2.14 23.33 -16.28
CA LEU A 132 -2.14 24.46 -15.34
C LEU A 132 -2.75 25.71 -15.98
N ARG A 133 -2.38 26.04 -17.23
CA ARG A 133 -3.01 27.14 -17.99
C ARG A 133 -4.51 26.93 -18.17
N ARG A 134 -4.92 25.72 -18.55
CA ARG A 134 -6.34 25.38 -18.79
C ARG A 134 -7.19 25.54 -17.53
N ILE A 135 -6.65 25.17 -16.36
CA ILE A 135 -7.36 25.30 -15.07
C ILE A 135 -7.17 26.66 -14.39
N GLY A 136 -6.46 27.60 -15.02
CA GLY A 136 -6.26 28.96 -14.51
C GLY A 136 -5.21 29.10 -13.40
N ARG A 137 -4.28 28.13 -13.27
CA ARG A 137 -3.15 28.18 -12.34
C ARG A 137 -1.88 28.66 -13.04
N ASP A 138 -0.93 29.17 -12.26
CA ASP A 138 0.40 29.55 -12.76
C ASP A 138 1.10 28.33 -13.40
N PRO A 139 1.53 28.40 -14.68
CA PRO A 139 2.18 27.28 -15.37
C PRO A 139 3.47 26.79 -14.70
N ASP A 140 4.12 27.63 -13.91
CA ASP A 140 5.38 27.30 -13.24
C ASP A 140 5.18 26.98 -11.74
N SER A 141 3.92 26.81 -11.27
CA SER A 141 3.63 26.49 -9.87
C SER A 141 4.16 25.11 -9.44
N ILE A 142 4.39 24.20 -10.39
CA ILE A 142 4.97 22.87 -10.14
C ILE A 142 6.39 22.86 -10.70
N SER A 143 7.38 22.75 -9.81
CA SER A 143 8.79 22.79 -10.21
C SER A 143 9.21 21.61 -11.08
N ARG A 144 10.17 21.82 -11.98
CA ARG A 144 10.78 20.75 -12.79
C ARG A 144 11.39 19.63 -11.93
N ALA A 145 11.92 19.95 -10.75
CA ALA A 145 12.44 18.95 -9.82
C ALA A 145 11.33 18.00 -9.31
N CYS A 146 10.14 18.54 -9.00
CA CYS A 146 8.98 17.74 -8.63
C CYS A 146 8.52 16.84 -9.78
N ILE A 147 8.42 17.39 -11.00
CA ILE A 147 8.04 16.63 -12.21
C ILE A 147 9.03 15.49 -12.46
N LYS A 148 10.34 15.76 -12.37
CA LYS A 148 11.37 14.74 -12.57
C LYS A 148 11.29 13.62 -11.53
N THR A 149 11.05 13.96 -10.26
CA THR A 149 10.83 12.97 -9.19
C THR A 149 9.55 12.17 -9.44
N PHE A 150 8.48 12.80 -9.92
CA PHE A 150 7.24 12.12 -10.28
C PHE A 150 7.46 11.13 -11.43
N CYS A 151 8.11 11.54 -12.53
CA CYS A 151 8.43 10.67 -13.67
C CYS A 151 9.17 9.40 -13.25
N LYS A 152 10.19 9.54 -12.40
CA LYS A 152 10.96 8.41 -11.84
C LYS A 152 10.14 7.43 -11.00
N ASN A 153 9.04 7.90 -10.40
CA ASN A 153 8.24 7.12 -9.45
C ASN A 153 6.83 6.78 -9.97
N THR A 154 6.54 7.01 -11.25
CA THR A 154 5.21 6.74 -11.84
C THR A 154 4.74 5.30 -11.66
N ARG A 155 5.67 4.33 -11.67
CA ARG A 155 5.37 2.90 -11.42
C ARG A 155 5.10 2.57 -9.94
N LYS A 156 5.36 3.51 -9.04
CA LYS A 156 5.33 3.36 -7.57
C LYS A 156 4.29 4.27 -6.91
N LEU A 157 3.44 4.95 -7.69
CA LEU A 157 2.43 5.87 -7.15
C LEU A 157 1.45 5.11 -6.27
N LYS A 158 1.06 5.74 -5.16
CA LYS A 158 0.08 5.23 -4.21
C LYS A 158 -0.84 6.36 -3.80
N VAL A 159 -2.13 6.06 -3.71
CA VAL A 159 -3.15 6.94 -3.15
C VAL A 159 -3.79 6.19 -2.00
N CYS A 160 -3.70 6.74 -0.79
CA CYS A 160 -4.30 6.16 0.41
C CYS A 160 -5.55 6.97 0.76
N ARG A 161 -6.71 6.30 0.80
CA ARG A 161 -7.98 6.90 1.21
C ARG A 161 -8.47 6.18 2.45
N TYR A 162 -8.67 6.95 3.50
CA TYR A 162 -9.14 6.45 4.79
C TYR A 162 -10.63 6.71 4.93
N ARG A 163 -11.31 5.79 5.61
CA ARG A 163 -12.67 6.02 6.07
C ARG A 163 -12.65 6.95 7.27
N SER A 164 -13.74 7.66 7.46
CA SER A 164 -13.90 8.45 8.68
C SER A 164 -14.19 7.52 9.88
N MET A 165 -13.85 7.98 11.09
CA MET A 165 -14.22 7.26 12.32
C MET A 165 -15.74 7.11 12.47
N GLU A 166 -16.51 8.10 11.98
CA GLU A 166 -17.97 8.04 11.99
C GLU A 166 -18.49 6.90 11.12
N GLU A 167 -17.97 6.75 9.90
CA GLU A 167 -18.30 5.66 8.99
C GLU A 167 -17.87 4.29 9.53
N GLU A 168 -16.70 4.21 10.17
CA GLU A 168 -16.24 3.00 10.86
C GLU A 168 -17.22 2.57 11.96
N PHE A 169 -17.73 3.54 12.73
CA PHE A 169 -18.57 3.25 13.89
C PHE A 169 -20.02 2.98 13.53
N SER A 170 -20.55 3.67 12.52
CA SER A 170 -21.95 3.61 12.10
C SER A 170 -22.22 2.59 10.99
N SER A 171 -21.23 2.32 10.13
CA SER A 171 -21.38 1.45 8.96
C SER A 171 -20.09 0.68 8.67
N PRO A 172 -19.65 -0.24 9.57
CA PRO A 172 -18.43 -1.02 9.35
C PRO A 172 -18.50 -1.89 8.09
N VAL A 173 -17.36 -2.21 7.51
CA VAL A 173 -17.21 -3.08 6.33
C VAL A 173 -17.48 -4.54 6.73
N LEU A 174 -18.76 -4.92 6.79
CA LEU A 174 -19.21 -6.21 7.30
C LEU A 174 -18.53 -7.43 6.66
N SER A 175 -18.16 -7.33 5.37
CA SER A 175 -17.45 -8.40 4.67
C SER A 175 -16.05 -8.65 5.25
N GLU A 176 -15.29 -7.58 5.51
CA GLU A 176 -13.95 -7.68 6.09
C GLU A 176 -14.04 -8.07 7.57
N VAL A 177 -14.97 -7.48 8.32
CA VAL A 177 -15.14 -7.86 9.74
C VAL A 177 -15.47 -9.34 9.91
N LYS A 178 -16.39 -9.88 9.09
CA LYS A 178 -16.71 -11.32 9.11
C LYS A 178 -15.50 -12.18 8.73
N LYS A 179 -14.68 -11.72 7.79
CA LYS A 179 -13.44 -12.40 7.40
C LYS A 179 -12.43 -12.42 8.54
N TYR A 180 -12.25 -11.32 9.27
CA TYR A 180 -11.36 -11.27 10.43
C TYR A 180 -11.82 -12.19 11.56
N PHE A 181 -13.13 -12.29 11.80
CA PHE A 181 -13.66 -13.25 12.79
C PHE A 181 -13.48 -14.71 12.37
N ALA A 182 -13.53 -15.01 11.08
CA ALA A 182 -13.40 -16.38 10.56
C ALA A 182 -11.95 -16.85 10.43
N ASP A 183 -10.99 -15.93 10.46
CA ASP A 183 -9.56 -16.21 10.31
C ASP A 183 -8.88 -16.32 11.68
N GLU A 184 -8.36 -17.51 11.99
CA GLU A 184 -7.73 -17.81 13.28
C GLU A 184 -6.53 -16.92 13.59
N ASP A 185 -5.83 -16.42 12.57
CA ASP A 185 -4.66 -15.57 12.76
C ASP A 185 -5.00 -14.10 13.02
N SER A 186 -6.19 -13.62 12.63
CA SER A 186 -6.60 -12.22 12.77
C SER A 186 -7.76 -11.99 13.73
N CYS A 187 -8.47 -13.05 14.16
CA CYS A 187 -9.62 -12.94 15.05
C CYS A 187 -9.26 -12.27 16.39
N PHE A 188 -8.04 -12.46 16.90
CA PHE A 188 -7.58 -11.82 18.13
C PHE A 188 -7.68 -10.29 18.06
N ALA A 189 -7.28 -9.70 16.93
CA ALA A 189 -7.26 -8.26 16.74
C ALA A 189 -8.68 -7.70 16.68
N MET A 190 -9.59 -8.43 16.03
CA MET A 190 -11.00 -8.08 15.97
C MET A 190 -11.65 -8.16 17.36
N ASN A 191 -11.33 -9.20 18.14
CA ASN A 191 -11.78 -9.33 19.52
C ASN A 191 -11.30 -8.14 20.37
N PHE A 192 -10.01 -7.78 20.30
CA PHE A 192 -9.48 -6.61 21.01
C PHE A 192 -10.18 -5.32 20.60
N TYR A 193 -10.38 -5.08 19.31
CA TYR A 193 -11.07 -3.89 18.84
C TYR A 193 -12.50 -3.78 19.43
N VAL A 194 -13.28 -4.87 19.39
CA VAL A 194 -14.64 -4.88 19.95
C VAL A 194 -14.61 -4.66 21.47
N LEU A 195 -13.67 -5.30 22.17
CA LEU A 195 -13.55 -5.16 23.62
C LEU A 195 -13.12 -3.76 24.03
N LEU A 196 -12.21 -3.11 23.31
CA LEU A 196 -11.82 -1.72 23.57
C LEU A 196 -13.02 -0.77 23.41
N ARG A 197 -13.84 -0.97 22.37
CA ARG A 197 -15.11 -0.21 22.23
C ARG A 197 -16.11 -0.50 23.35
N ALA A 198 -16.15 -1.74 23.82
CA ALA A 198 -17.00 -2.12 24.94
C ALA A 198 -16.53 -1.51 26.27
N VAL A 199 -15.22 -1.41 26.48
CA VAL A 199 -14.60 -0.72 27.61
C VAL A 199 -15.00 0.75 27.62
N ASP A 200 -14.90 1.45 26.49
CA ASP A 200 -15.33 2.86 26.38
C ASP A 200 -16.82 3.05 26.71
N ARG A 201 -17.67 2.14 26.23
CA ARG A 201 -19.11 2.15 26.50
C ARG A 201 -19.41 1.93 28.00
N LEU A 202 -18.71 0.99 28.62
CA LEU A 202 -18.83 0.73 30.05
C LEU A 202 -18.33 1.93 30.85
N ALA A 203 -17.21 2.52 30.47
CA ALA A 203 -16.66 3.71 31.10
C ALA A 203 -17.62 4.91 31.03
N ALA A 204 -18.30 5.10 29.91
CA ALA A 204 -19.32 6.13 29.77
C ALA A 204 -20.52 5.92 30.71
N ASN A 205 -20.93 4.65 30.94
CA ASN A 205 -22.08 4.31 31.76
C ASN A 205 -21.78 4.35 33.27
N TYR A 206 -20.58 3.92 33.67
CA TYR A 206 -20.20 3.76 35.09
C TYR A 206 -19.17 4.80 35.57
N SER A 207 -18.73 5.70 34.69
CA SER A 207 -17.70 6.72 34.97
C SER A 207 -16.37 6.15 35.47
N ARG A 208 -16.07 4.89 35.13
CA ARG A 208 -14.80 4.20 35.45
C ARG A 208 -14.51 3.06 34.47
N LEU A 209 -13.24 2.72 34.31
CA LEU A 209 -12.82 1.55 33.54
C LEU A 209 -13.15 0.24 34.29
N PRO A 210 -13.35 -0.88 33.57
CA PRO A 210 -13.55 -2.17 34.19
C PRO A 210 -12.27 -2.66 34.89
N GLY A 211 -12.44 -3.33 36.03
CA GLY A 211 -11.36 -3.98 36.78
C GLY A 211 -10.46 -3.09 37.63
N ILE A 212 -10.81 -1.80 37.78
CA ILE A 212 -10.07 -0.87 38.66
C ILE A 212 -10.10 -1.30 40.13
N PHE A 213 -11.20 -1.91 40.58
CA PHE A 213 -11.36 -2.38 41.95
C PHE A 213 -11.43 -3.90 41.98
N ASP A 214 -10.50 -4.53 42.70
CA ASP A 214 -10.42 -6.01 42.82
C ASP A 214 -11.74 -6.64 43.28
N SER A 215 -12.47 -5.96 44.17
CA SER A 215 -13.77 -6.42 44.67
C SER A 215 -14.88 -6.43 43.63
N GLU A 216 -14.74 -5.68 42.54
CA GLU A 216 -15.77 -5.48 41.51
C GLU A 216 -15.46 -6.21 40.20
N ILE A 217 -14.29 -6.86 40.07
CA ILE A 217 -13.91 -7.63 38.86
C ILE A 217 -14.97 -8.68 38.53
N GLY A 218 -15.52 -9.36 39.53
CA GLY A 218 -16.57 -10.36 39.34
C GLY A 218 -17.87 -9.80 38.75
N GLU A 219 -18.16 -8.51 38.96
CA GLU A 219 -19.31 -7.81 38.37
C GLU A 219 -18.96 -7.14 37.04
N ASP A 220 -17.71 -6.71 36.88
CA ASP A 220 -17.25 -6.02 35.66
C ASP A 220 -17.14 -6.95 34.47
N VAL A 221 -16.74 -8.22 34.66
CA VAL A 221 -16.68 -9.22 33.59
C VAL A 221 -18.04 -9.40 32.89
N PRO A 222 -19.17 -9.69 33.60
CA PRO A 222 -20.47 -9.82 32.94
C PRO A 222 -20.95 -8.48 32.34
N ARG A 223 -20.68 -7.33 32.98
CA ARG A 223 -21.02 -6.01 32.42
C ARG A 223 -20.26 -5.72 31.12
N LEU A 224 -18.97 -6.04 31.06
CA LEU A 224 -18.14 -5.87 29.87
C LEU A 224 -18.63 -6.78 28.74
N LYS A 225 -19.00 -8.02 29.08
CA LYS A 225 -19.60 -8.96 28.12
C LYS A 225 -20.91 -8.42 27.52
N GLU A 226 -21.81 -7.90 28.35
CA GLU A 226 -23.05 -7.26 27.88
C GLU A 226 -22.77 -6.07 26.96
N ALA A 227 -21.83 -5.19 27.34
CA ALA A 227 -21.41 -4.07 26.53
C ALA A 227 -20.83 -4.53 25.18
N ALA A 228 -20.03 -5.58 25.17
CA ALA A 228 -19.41 -6.11 23.96
C ALA A 228 -20.42 -6.78 23.02
N VAL A 229 -21.40 -7.52 23.55
CA VAL A 229 -22.54 -8.04 22.77
C VAL A 229 -23.35 -6.90 22.16
N SER A 230 -23.56 -5.82 22.90
CA SER A 230 -24.22 -4.62 22.38
C SER A 230 -23.43 -3.98 21.23
N VAL A 231 -22.10 -3.85 21.36
CA VAL A 231 -21.22 -3.35 20.27
C VAL A 231 -21.32 -4.24 19.03
N LEU A 232 -21.26 -5.57 19.19
CA LEU A 232 -21.41 -6.51 18.07
C LEU A 232 -22.76 -6.38 17.38
N SER A 233 -23.85 -6.18 18.15
CA SER A 233 -25.18 -5.96 17.60
C SER A 233 -25.24 -4.66 16.77
N ASP A 234 -24.63 -3.58 17.25
CA ASP A 234 -24.54 -2.30 16.53
C ASP A 234 -23.72 -2.44 15.24
N MET A 235 -22.67 -3.25 15.27
CA MET A 235 -21.88 -3.59 14.09
C MET A 235 -22.57 -4.60 13.15
N GLY A 236 -23.80 -5.03 13.42
CA GLY A 236 -24.54 -5.97 12.56
C GLY A 236 -24.05 -7.43 12.62
N LEU A 237 -23.32 -7.80 13.68
CA LEU A 237 -22.71 -9.12 13.89
C LEU A 237 -23.45 -9.92 14.97
N LYS A 238 -24.78 -10.02 14.83
CA LYS A 238 -25.61 -10.79 15.76
C LYS A 238 -25.21 -12.28 15.70
N GLY A 239 -24.77 -12.82 16.83
CA GLY A 239 -24.40 -14.23 16.97
C GLY A 239 -22.90 -14.52 16.92
N SER A 240 -22.04 -13.52 16.68
CA SER A 240 -20.60 -13.66 16.90
C SER A 240 -20.30 -13.74 18.39
N SER A 241 -19.48 -14.71 18.80
CA SER A 241 -19.00 -14.84 20.18
C SER A 241 -17.58 -14.30 20.31
N LEU A 242 -17.32 -13.56 21.38
CA LEU A 242 -15.97 -13.16 21.78
C LEU A 242 -15.36 -14.23 22.68
N SER A 243 -14.03 -14.25 22.79
CA SER A 243 -13.35 -15.10 23.76
C SER A 243 -13.67 -14.64 25.18
N GLU A 244 -14.26 -15.52 25.99
CA GLU A 244 -14.55 -15.26 27.41
C GLU A 244 -13.26 -15.00 28.21
N ASP A 245 -12.19 -15.74 27.88
CA ASP A 245 -10.88 -15.55 28.49
C ASP A 245 -10.34 -14.15 28.22
N LEU A 246 -10.55 -13.63 27.01
CA LEU A 246 -10.11 -12.28 26.66
C LEU A 246 -10.94 -11.19 27.34
N ILE A 247 -12.25 -11.42 27.57
CA ILE A 247 -13.09 -10.50 28.35
C ILE A 247 -12.55 -10.40 29.78
N ALA A 248 -12.29 -11.54 30.42
CA ALA A 248 -11.72 -11.58 31.76
C ALA A 248 -10.34 -10.90 31.80
N GLU A 249 -9.52 -11.11 30.78
CA GLU A 249 -8.19 -10.53 30.68
C GLU A 249 -8.23 -9.00 30.49
N VAL A 250 -9.18 -8.46 29.72
CA VAL A 250 -9.36 -7.01 29.58
C VAL A 250 -9.80 -6.37 30.90
N CYS A 251 -10.65 -7.02 31.69
CA CYS A 251 -10.93 -6.58 33.06
C CYS A 251 -9.65 -6.63 33.91
N ARG A 252 -8.85 -7.70 33.81
CA ARG A 252 -7.58 -7.84 34.55
C ARG A 252 -6.58 -6.73 34.22
N PHE A 253 -6.61 -6.17 33.00
CA PHE A 253 -5.75 -5.04 32.64
C PHE A 253 -6.05 -3.78 33.45
N ALA A 254 -7.28 -3.61 33.92
CA ALA A 254 -7.68 -2.48 34.78
C ALA A 254 -7.29 -1.09 34.23
N GLY A 255 -7.25 -0.93 32.89
CA GLY A 255 -6.81 0.32 32.25
C GLY A 255 -5.32 0.64 32.41
N ALA A 256 -4.49 -0.31 32.81
CA ALA A 256 -3.06 -0.10 32.98
C ALA A 256 -2.34 0.18 31.65
N GLU A 257 -1.42 1.13 31.67
CA GLU A 257 -0.51 1.44 30.57
C GLU A 257 0.89 0.90 30.88
N ILE A 258 1.26 -0.23 30.28
CA ILE A 258 2.54 -0.88 30.56
C ILE A 258 3.62 -0.32 29.63
N HIS A 259 4.72 0.16 30.20
CA HIS A 259 5.78 0.88 29.47
C HIS A 259 6.29 0.19 28.18
N PRO A 260 6.59 -1.13 28.14
CA PRO A 260 7.06 -1.76 26.91
C PRO A 260 6.02 -1.76 25.77
N VAL A 261 4.73 -1.90 26.11
CA VAL A 261 3.63 -1.85 25.13
C VAL A 261 3.47 -0.41 24.61
N ALA A 262 3.48 0.57 25.51
CA ALA A 262 3.43 1.98 25.14
C ALA A 262 4.63 2.39 24.25
N ALA A 263 5.84 1.93 24.58
CA ALA A 263 7.04 2.18 23.79
C ALA A 263 6.95 1.57 22.38
N PHE A 264 6.43 0.34 22.26
CA PHE A 264 6.21 -0.30 20.96
C PHE A 264 5.22 0.49 20.10
N ILE A 265 4.04 0.83 20.66
CA ILE A 265 3.03 1.63 19.97
C ILE A 265 3.59 3.01 19.59
N GLY A 266 4.36 3.65 20.48
CA GLY A 266 5.03 4.92 20.20
C GLY A 266 6.00 4.84 19.02
N GLY A 267 6.74 3.73 18.88
CA GLY A 267 7.60 3.47 17.73
C GLY A 267 6.82 3.35 16.41
N VAL A 268 5.71 2.58 16.41
CA VAL A 268 4.86 2.44 15.23
C VAL A 268 4.20 3.77 14.86
N ALA A 269 3.56 4.43 15.82
CA ALA A 269 2.83 5.68 15.59
C ALA A 269 3.75 6.82 15.10
N SER A 270 4.93 6.98 15.71
CA SER A 270 5.89 7.99 15.27
C SER A 270 6.36 7.75 13.83
N GLN A 271 6.59 6.50 13.45
CA GLN A 271 6.94 6.18 12.07
C GLN A 271 5.78 6.51 11.12
N GLU A 272 4.53 6.17 11.44
CA GLU A 272 3.37 6.54 10.60
C GLU A 272 3.23 8.06 10.43
N VAL A 273 3.48 8.83 11.48
CA VAL A 273 3.53 10.30 11.40
C VAL A 273 4.63 10.77 10.45
N ILE A 274 5.84 10.20 10.51
CA ILE A 274 6.93 10.52 9.57
C ILE A 274 6.50 10.24 8.13
N LYS A 275 5.82 9.12 7.87
CA LYS A 275 5.32 8.80 6.52
C LYS A 275 4.33 9.86 6.01
N LEU A 276 3.41 10.31 6.86
CA LEU A 276 2.41 11.32 6.51
C LEU A 276 3.05 12.69 6.24
N VAL A 277 4.00 13.12 7.07
CA VAL A 277 4.69 14.40 6.93
C VAL A 277 5.58 14.42 5.69
N THR A 278 6.35 13.35 5.48
CA THR A 278 7.33 13.29 4.38
C THR A 278 6.70 12.93 3.04
N LYS A 279 5.57 12.20 3.05
CA LYS A 279 4.92 11.64 1.86
C LYS A 279 5.84 10.74 1.03
N GLN A 280 6.82 10.09 1.68
CA GLN A 280 7.83 9.24 1.02
C GLN A 280 7.53 7.75 1.09
N PHE A 281 6.72 7.32 2.05
CA PHE A 281 6.37 5.92 2.27
C PHE A 281 4.86 5.76 2.41
N VAL A 282 4.38 4.53 2.26
CA VAL A 282 2.95 4.20 2.35
C VAL A 282 2.57 3.99 3.82
N PRO A 283 1.65 4.81 4.37
CA PRO A 283 1.16 4.58 5.72
C PRO A 283 0.24 3.35 5.77
N LEU A 284 0.05 2.79 6.96
CA LEU A 284 -0.88 1.69 7.20
C LEU A 284 -2.29 2.12 6.80
N ASN A 285 -3.08 1.18 6.28
CA ASN A 285 -4.46 1.44 5.85
C ASN A 285 -5.46 0.79 6.82
N GLY A 286 -6.07 1.60 7.68
CA GLY A 286 -7.02 1.16 8.70
C GLY A 286 -6.42 1.15 10.10
N THR A 287 -6.93 0.26 10.96
CA THR A 287 -6.66 0.24 12.40
C THR A 287 -5.63 -0.82 12.75
N PHE A 288 -4.49 -0.40 13.29
CA PHE A 288 -3.44 -1.31 13.75
C PHE A 288 -3.70 -1.76 15.19
N ILE A 289 -3.81 -3.07 15.39
CA ILE A 289 -3.96 -3.69 16.70
C ILE A 289 -2.72 -4.52 17.01
N PHE A 290 -2.18 -4.34 18.22
CA PHE A 290 -1.06 -5.11 18.74
C PHE A 290 -1.48 -5.86 20.00
N ASN A 291 -1.22 -7.16 20.03
CA ASN A 291 -1.38 -8.02 21.18
C ASN A 291 -0.01 -8.28 21.82
N GLY A 292 0.23 -7.63 22.97
CA GLY A 292 1.47 -7.79 23.73
C GLY A 292 1.62 -9.14 24.44
N ILE A 293 0.55 -9.93 24.57
CA ILE A 293 0.59 -11.26 25.19
C ILE A 293 1.29 -12.25 24.25
N ASP A 294 0.86 -12.29 22.99
CA ASP A 294 1.36 -13.25 21.99
C ASP A 294 2.36 -12.64 21.01
N LEU A 295 2.67 -11.34 21.16
CA LEU A 295 3.54 -10.56 20.26
C LEU A 295 3.07 -10.60 18.79
N LYS A 296 1.75 -10.58 18.59
CA LYS A 296 1.11 -10.54 17.26
C LYS A 296 0.54 -9.15 16.98
N SER A 297 0.47 -8.79 15.71
CA SER A 297 -0.18 -7.54 15.26
C SER A 297 -0.95 -7.74 13.97
N GLN A 298 -2.02 -6.97 13.79
CA GLN A 298 -2.86 -7.01 12.59
C GLN A 298 -3.35 -5.59 12.24
N VAL A 299 -3.44 -5.30 10.94
CA VAL A 299 -4.13 -4.10 10.44
C VAL A 299 -5.53 -4.50 9.99
N LEU A 300 -6.54 -3.83 10.52
CA LEU A 300 -7.95 -4.05 10.22
C LEU A 300 -8.47 -2.95 9.29
N ALA A 301 -9.02 -3.35 8.14
CA ALA A 301 -9.78 -2.46 7.26
C ALA A 301 -11.25 -2.52 7.66
N LEU A 302 -11.66 -1.61 8.55
CA LEU A 302 -12.96 -1.61 9.24
C LEU A 302 -14.00 -0.74 8.53
#